data_AF-A0A3S2JP53-F1
#
_entry.id   AF-A0A3S2JP53-F1
#
_cell.length_a   1.000
_cell.length_b   1.000
_cell.length_c   1.000
_cell.angle_alpha   90.00
_cell.angle_beta   90.00
_cell.angle_gamma   90.00
#
_symmetry.space_group_name_H-M   'P 1'
#
loop_
_entity.id
_entity.type
_entity.pdbx_description
1 polymer ?
#
loop_
_entity_poly.entity_id
_entity_poly.type
_entity_poly.pdbx_seq_one_letter_code
_entity_poly.pdbx_strand_id
1 'polypeptide(L)'
;GIINPGEFEPANSIEVVVWAAVGGRGTIVGPIIGALLVNAGKSWFTGVLPEFWLFALGGLFVAVTLLLPKGIIGMWDNWRGNAKALRAASIAEEAGTDADVSPPAKIVRSEARKPGDWSASNPEPQPAE
;
A
#
# COMPACT_ATOMS: atom_id res chain seq x y z
N GLY A 1 32.74 6.51 18.89
CA GLY A 1 31.31 6.25 19.09
C GLY A 1 31.18 5.18 20.12
N ILE A 2 30.46 5.45 21.21
CA ILE A 2 30.10 4.41 22.19
C ILE A 2 28.86 3.76 21.61
N ILE A 3 29.05 2.63 20.91
CA ILE A 3 27.94 1.78 20.53
C ILE A 3 27.46 1.14 21.82
N ASN A 4 26.22 1.39 22.21
CA ASN A 4 25.64 0.76 23.37
C ASN A 4 25.24 -0.69 22.98
N PRO A 5 25.89 -1.73 23.54
CA PRO A 5 25.58 -3.11 23.20
C PRO A 5 24.12 -3.50 23.50
N GLY A 6 23.41 -2.74 24.36
CA GLY A 6 22.00 -2.96 24.65
C GLY A 6 21.05 -2.74 23.46
N GLU A 7 21.40 -1.88 22.49
CA GLU A 7 20.53 -1.68 21.32
C GLU A 7 20.49 -2.89 20.38
N PHE A 8 21.46 -3.80 20.49
CA PHE A 8 21.52 -5.05 19.74
C PHE A 8 21.05 -6.26 20.56
N GLU A 9 20.43 -6.06 21.72
CA GLU A 9 19.82 -7.18 22.44
C GLU A 9 18.77 -7.88 21.55
N PRO A 10 18.71 -9.22 21.59
CA PRO A 10 17.74 -9.99 20.79
C PRO A 10 16.29 -9.51 20.97
N ALA A 11 15.95 -9.00 22.16
CA ALA A 11 14.64 -8.46 22.48
C ALA A 11 14.28 -7.18 21.67
N ASN A 12 15.22 -6.28 21.47
CA ASN A 12 14.96 -5.06 20.68
C ASN A 12 14.81 -5.40 19.20
N SER A 13 15.61 -6.36 18.70
CA SER A 13 15.53 -6.79 17.30
C SER A 13 14.22 -7.52 16.96
N ILE A 14 13.72 -8.37 17.87
CA ILE A 14 12.44 -9.08 17.65
C ILE A 14 11.25 -8.11 17.65
N GLU A 15 11.30 -7.05 18.47
CA GLU A 15 10.24 -6.02 18.50
C GLU A 15 10.04 -5.36 17.13
N VAL A 16 11.13 -4.99 16.45
CA VAL A 16 11.06 -4.37 15.12
C VAL A 16 10.42 -5.30 14.09
N VAL A 17 10.75 -6.60 14.13
CA VAL A 17 10.15 -7.61 13.25
C VAL A 17 8.65 -7.75 13.53
N VAL A 18 8.27 -7.73 14.82
CA VAL A 18 6.87 -7.79 15.24
C VAL A 18 6.10 -6.55 14.78
N TRP A 19 6.66 -5.35 14.88
CA TRP A 19 6.03 -4.13 14.35
C TRP A 19 5.71 -4.27 12.86
N ALA A 20 6.67 -4.75 12.07
CA ALA A 20 6.47 -4.97 10.64
C ALA A 20 5.45 -6.09 10.34
N ALA A 21 5.46 -7.17 11.12
CA ALA A 21 4.52 -8.29 10.95
C ALA A 21 3.08 -7.88 11.29
N VAL A 22 2.88 -7.24 12.46
CA VAL A 22 1.59 -6.77 12.96
C VAL A 22 0.98 -5.76 11.99
N GLY A 23 1.75 -4.72 11.64
CA GLY A 23 1.27 -3.66 10.77
C GLY A 23 1.14 -4.06 9.30
N GLY A 24 1.99 -4.98 8.85
CA GLY A 24 2.06 -5.48 7.47
C GLY A 24 3.34 -5.04 6.77
N ARG A 25 4.08 -6.01 6.23
CA ARG A 25 5.37 -5.82 5.55
C ARG A 25 5.29 -5.21 4.13
N GLY A 26 4.10 -4.89 3.64
CA GLY A 26 3.88 -4.41 2.27
C GLY A 26 3.99 -2.90 2.08
N THR A 27 4.06 -2.12 3.17
CA THR A 27 4.14 -0.65 3.13
C THR A 27 5.01 -0.13 4.28
N ILE A 28 5.47 1.12 4.19
CA ILE A 28 6.17 1.80 5.29
C ILE A 28 5.20 2.19 6.42
N VAL A 29 3.93 2.42 6.09
CA VAL A 29 2.89 2.78 7.07
C VAL A 29 2.57 1.62 8.01
N GLY A 30 2.74 0.37 7.55
CA GLY A 30 2.50 -0.83 8.33
C GLY A 30 3.33 -0.86 9.61
N PRO A 31 4.67 -0.91 9.50
CA PRO A 31 5.55 -0.87 10.66
C PRO A 31 5.27 0.28 11.62
N ILE A 32 4.86 1.47 11.14
CA ILE A 32 4.51 2.60 12.00
C ILE A 32 3.27 2.27 12.86
N ILE A 33 2.20 1.77 12.23
CA ILE A 33 0.98 1.36 12.95
C ILE A 33 1.29 0.19 13.90
N GLY A 34 2.07 -0.79 13.44
CA GLY A 34 2.49 -1.91 14.27
C GLY A 34 3.32 -1.47 15.48
N ALA A 35 4.23 -0.51 15.30
CA ALA A 35 5.04 0.04 16.38
C ALA A 35 4.17 0.77 17.41
N LEU A 36 3.16 1.53 16.99
CA LEU A 36 2.22 2.18 17.91
C LEU A 36 1.43 1.16 18.72
N LEU A 37 0.90 0.13 18.05
CA LEU A 37 0.06 -0.88 18.68
C LEU A 37 0.86 -1.74 19.69
N VAL A 38 2.05 -2.16 19.28
CA VAL A 38 2.94 -2.96 20.13
C VAL A 38 3.50 -2.11 21.28
N ASN A 39 3.86 -0.84 21.06
CA ASN A 39 4.29 0.03 22.17
C ASN A 39 3.15 0.34 23.15
N ALA A 40 1.92 0.50 22.67
CA ALA A 40 0.76 0.64 23.54
C ALA A 40 0.55 -0.62 24.39
N GLY A 41 0.66 -1.81 23.76
CA GLY A 41 0.66 -3.09 24.45
C GLY A 41 1.79 -3.19 25.47
N LYS A 42 3.01 -2.77 25.11
CA LYS A 42 4.18 -2.74 25.98
C LYS A 42 3.90 -1.91 27.21
N SER A 43 3.45 -0.67 27.02
CA SER A 43 3.13 0.25 28.12
C SER A 43 2.07 -0.30 29.07
N TRP A 44 1.10 -1.06 28.57
CA TRP A 44 0.05 -1.66 29.40
C TRP A 44 0.57 -2.91 30.15
N PHE A 45 1.20 -3.83 29.44
CA PHE A 45 1.67 -5.09 30.00
C PHE A 45 2.83 -4.90 30.98
N THR A 46 3.78 -4.00 30.69
CA THR A 46 4.88 -3.71 31.61
C THR A 46 4.43 -2.96 32.87
N GLY A 47 3.25 -2.34 32.84
CA GLY A 47 2.63 -1.70 34.01
C GLY A 47 2.00 -2.68 35.00
N VAL A 48 1.59 -3.87 34.55
CA VAL A 48 0.86 -4.85 35.38
C VAL A 48 1.67 -6.12 35.64
N LEU A 49 2.36 -6.64 34.61
CA LEU A 49 3.08 -7.92 34.64
C LEU A 49 4.29 -7.91 33.67
N PRO A 50 5.43 -7.34 34.08
CA PRO A 50 6.60 -7.19 33.20
C PRO A 50 7.21 -8.53 32.75
N GLU A 51 7.16 -9.58 33.57
CA GLU A 51 7.71 -10.91 33.23
C GLU A 51 6.92 -11.60 32.11
N PHE A 52 5.63 -11.27 31.97
CA PHE A 52 4.77 -11.85 30.93
C PHE A 52 4.85 -11.13 29.59
N TRP A 53 5.51 -9.96 29.52
CA TRP A 53 5.62 -9.19 28.28
C TRP A 53 6.22 -10.02 27.14
N LEU A 54 7.32 -10.73 27.37
CA LEU A 54 7.98 -11.55 26.35
C LEU A 54 7.10 -12.71 25.86
N PHE A 55 6.32 -13.31 26.76
CA PHE A 55 5.33 -14.34 26.40
C PHE A 55 4.19 -13.74 25.57
N ALA A 56 3.69 -12.57 25.94
CA ALA A 56 2.69 -11.84 25.17
C ALA A 56 3.23 -11.43 23.79
N LEU A 57 4.48 -11.00 23.70
CA LEU A 57 5.17 -10.65 22.45
C LEU A 57 5.31 -11.85 21.52
N GLY A 58 5.77 -12.99 22.05
CA GLY A 58 5.87 -14.25 21.30
C GLY A 58 4.50 -14.77 20.87
N GLY A 59 3.50 -14.72 21.75
CA GLY A 59 2.12 -15.09 21.44
C GLY A 59 1.50 -14.19 20.37
N LEU A 60 1.73 -12.87 20.44
CA LEU A 60 1.27 -11.90 19.45
C LEU A 60 1.91 -12.17 18.08
N PHE A 61 3.20 -12.51 18.05
CA PHE A 61 3.90 -12.87 16.81
C PHE A 61 3.26 -14.09 16.14
N VAL A 62 3.00 -15.16 16.91
CA VAL A 62 2.35 -16.37 16.38
C VAL A 62 0.91 -16.05 15.92
N ALA A 63 0.15 -15.31 16.73
CA ALA A 63 -1.23 -14.95 16.39
C ALA A 63 -1.30 -14.13 15.09
N VAL A 64 -0.42 -13.15 14.92
CA VAL A 64 -0.36 -12.33 13.70
C VAL A 64 0.08 -13.13 12.50
N THR A 65 1.09 -14.00 12.62
CA THR A 65 1.58 -14.78 11.47
C THR A 65 0.55 -15.79 10.97
N LEU A 66 -0.26 -16.36 11.86
CA LEU A 66 -1.32 -17.32 11.51
C LEU A 66 -2.61 -16.62 11.07
N LEU A 67 -3.06 -15.60 11.79
CA LEU A 67 -4.38 -14.98 11.57
C LEU A 67 -4.33 -13.74 10.66
N LEU A 68 -3.20 -13.04 10.62
CA LEU A 68 -3.00 -11.82 9.84
C LEU A 68 -1.73 -11.91 8.95
N PRO A 69 -1.67 -12.83 7.97
CA PRO A 69 -0.48 -13.03 7.13
C PRO A 69 -0.13 -11.81 6.24
N LYS A 70 -1.10 -10.92 6.00
CA LYS A 70 -0.87 -9.62 5.32
C LYS A 70 -0.78 -8.43 6.29
N GLY A 71 -0.82 -8.68 7.60
CA GLY A 71 -0.90 -7.66 8.64
C GLY A 71 -2.20 -6.86 8.64
N ILE A 72 -2.28 -5.86 9.51
CA ILE A 72 -3.45 -4.99 9.66
C ILE A 72 -3.76 -4.22 8.37
N ILE A 73 -2.74 -3.69 7.69
CA ILE A 73 -2.94 -2.94 6.43
C ILE A 73 -3.47 -3.83 5.32
N GLY A 74 -2.97 -5.06 5.20
CA GLY A 74 -3.48 -5.99 4.20
C GLY A 74 -4.94 -6.36 4.40
N MET A 75 -5.39 -6.43 5.66
CA MET A 75 -6.82 -6.63 5.97
C MET A 75 -7.65 -5.40 5.58
N TRP A 76 -7.13 -4.20 5.89
CA TRP A 76 -7.79 -2.94 5.56
C TRP A 76 -7.93 -2.71 4.05
N ASP A 77 -6.88 -2.99 3.27
CA ASP A 77 -6.90 -2.87 1.82
C ASP A 77 -7.84 -3.89 1.17
N ASN A 78 -7.92 -5.11 1.70
CA ASN A 78 -8.86 -6.12 1.21
C ASN A 78 -10.32 -5.69 1.45
N TRP A 79 -10.60 -5.11 2.62
CA TRP A 79 -11.93 -4.57 2.94
C TRP A 79 -12.30 -3.38 2.05
N ARG A 80 -11.36 -2.47 1.78
CA ARG A 80 -11.55 -1.35 0.83
C ARG A 80 -11.66 -1.81 -0.63
N GLY A 81 -10.96 -2.87 -1.01
CA GLY A 81 -11.05 -3.49 -2.34
C GLY A 81 -12.44 -4.01 -2.62
N ASN A 82 -13.07 -4.70 -1.66
CA ASN A 82 -14.47 -5.14 -1.77
C ASN A 82 -15.44 -3.96 -1.91
N ALA A 83 -15.22 -2.85 -1.20
CA ALA A 83 -16.04 -1.66 -1.32
C ALA A 83 -15.89 -0.98 -2.71
N LYS A 84 -14.70 -1.00 -3.30
CA LYS A 84 -14.48 -0.52 -4.67
C LYS A 84 -15.10 -1.44 -5.71
N ALA A 85 -15.06 -2.76 -5.51
CA ALA A 85 -15.70 -3.72 -6.40
C ALA A 85 -17.23 -3.52 -6.43
N LEU A 86 -17.85 -3.27 -5.27
CA LEU A 86 -19.27 -2.96 -5.17
C LEU A 86 -19.64 -1.62 -5.84
N ARG A 87 -18.80 -0.59 -5.72
CA ARG A 87 -19.02 0.68 -6.45
C ARG A 87 -18.76 0.57 -7.94
N ALA A 88 -17.78 -0.21 -8.37
CA ALA A 88 -17.54 -0.47 -9.79
C ALA A 88 -18.69 -1.26 -10.42
N ALA A 89 -19.27 -2.21 -9.67
CA ALA A 89 -20.46 -2.94 -10.07
C ALA A 89 -21.69 -2.01 -10.16
N SER A 90 -21.91 -1.12 -9.19
CA SER A 90 -23.04 -0.18 -9.25
C SER A 90 -22.93 0.82 -10.41
N ILE A 91 -21.72 1.32 -10.69
CA ILE A 91 -21.47 2.22 -11.84
C ILE A 91 -21.64 1.47 -13.17
N ALA A 92 -21.27 0.19 -13.24
CA ALA A 92 -21.50 -0.64 -14.43
C ALA A 92 -22.99 -0.96 -14.64
N GLU A 93 -23.76 -1.09 -13.56
CA GLU A 93 -25.22 -1.32 -13.60
C GLU A 93 -26.01 -0.04 -13.97
N GLU A 94 -25.58 1.13 -13.46
CA GLU A 94 -26.07 2.44 -13.90
C GLU A 94 -25.73 2.69 -15.38
N ALA A 95 -24.52 2.34 -15.84
CA ALA A 95 -24.12 2.45 -17.24
C ALA A 95 -24.89 1.50 -18.19
N GLY A 96 -25.48 0.42 -17.67
CA GLY A 96 -26.34 -0.50 -18.44
C GLY A 96 -27.80 -0.06 -18.52
N THR A 97 -28.24 0.82 -17.63
CA THR A 97 -29.62 1.34 -17.56
C THR A 97 -29.76 2.66 -18.34
N ASP A 98 -28.69 3.46 -18.42
CA ASP A 98 -28.66 4.77 -19.07
C ASP A 98 -28.07 4.74 -20.49
N ALA A 99 -28.55 3.85 -21.36
CA ALA A 99 -28.14 3.78 -22.77
C ALA A 99 -28.54 5.02 -23.62
N ASP A 100 -29.02 6.12 -23.02
CA ASP A 100 -29.33 7.40 -23.67
C ASP A 100 -28.40 8.56 -23.24
N VAL A 101 -27.35 8.31 -22.45
CA VAL A 101 -26.38 9.36 -22.13
C VAL A 101 -25.12 9.16 -22.97
N SER A 102 -25.01 9.98 -24.02
CA SER A 102 -23.84 10.11 -24.90
C SER A 102 -22.53 10.04 -24.10
N PRO A 103 -21.54 9.21 -24.47
CA PRO A 103 -20.34 8.98 -23.67
C PRO A 103 -19.58 10.30 -23.40
N PRO A 104 -19.02 10.53 -22.20
CA PRO A 104 -18.10 11.64 -22.02
C PRO A 104 -16.92 11.42 -22.96
N ALA A 105 -16.70 12.38 -23.85
CA ALA A 105 -15.67 12.37 -24.88
C ALA A 105 -14.36 11.84 -24.30
N LYS A 106 -14.00 10.62 -24.72
CA LYS A 106 -12.74 9.96 -24.42
C LYS A 106 -11.65 10.93 -24.88
N ILE A 107 -10.95 11.57 -23.94
CA ILE A 107 -9.77 12.37 -24.26
C ILE A 107 -8.76 11.40 -24.85
N VAL A 108 -8.74 11.32 -26.18
CA VAL A 108 -7.75 10.57 -26.94
C VAL A 108 -6.43 11.27 -26.67
N ARG A 109 -5.63 10.67 -25.80
CA ARG A 109 -4.25 11.10 -25.58
C ARG A 109 -3.55 10.94 -26.93
N SER A 110 -3.31 12.07 -27.60
CA SER A 110 -2.57 12.14 -28.84
C SER A 110 -1.30 11.31 -28.71
N GLU A 111 -1.21 10.26 -29.51
CA GLU A 111 -0.05 9.39 -29.61
C GLU A 111 1.19 10.25 -29.78
N ALA A 112 2.19 10.06 -28.92
CA ALA A 112 3.41 10.85 -28.96
C ALA A 112 4.04 10.71 -30.36
N ARG A 113 4.17 11.82 -31.10
CA ARG A 113 4.87 11.83 -32.39
C ARG A 113 6.21 11.13 -32.23
N LYS A 114 6.45 10.10 -33.04
CA LYS A 114 7.76 9.44 -33.09
C LYS A 114 8.80 10.44 -33.62
N PRO A 115 10.01 10.50 -33.04
CA PRO A 115 11.08 11.32 -33.58
C PRO A 115 11.50 10.74 -34.94
N GLY A 116 11.25 11.49 -36.02
CA GLY A 116 11.56 11.07 -37.40
C GLY A 116 10.58 11.55 -38.47
N ASP A 117 9.39 12.01 -38.08
CA ASP A 117 8.28 12.33 -39.01
C ASP A 117 8.37 13.71 -39.69
N TRP A 118 9.58 14.27 -39.83
CA TRP A 118 9.80 15.64 -40.34
C TRP A 118 10.25 15.71 -41.81
N SER A 119 10.29 14.61 -42.55
CA SER A 119 10.96 14.57 -43.87
C SER A 119 10.05 14.49 -45.10
N ALA A 120 8.84 15.06 -45.08
CA ALA A 120 7.93 14.98 -46.24
C ALA A 120 7.19 16.27 -46.61
N SER A 121 7.84 17.43 -46.47
CA SER A 121 7.45 18.62 -47.24
C SER A 121 8.62 19.03 -48.12
N ASN A 122 8.78 18.33 -49.24
CA ASN A 122 9.64 18.78 -50.33
C ASN A 122 8.95 19.99 -50.98
N PRO A 123 9.53 21.20 -50.97
CA PRO A 123 8.97 22.31 -51.73
C PRO A 123 9.17 22.03 -53.22
N GLU A 124 8.08 21.79 -53.96
CA GLU A 124 8.10 21.81 -55.42
C GLU A 124 8.59 23.20 -55.90
N PRO A 125 9.61 23.27 -56.77
CA PRO A 125 10.01 24.54 -57.36
C PRO A 125 8.91 25.01 -58.31
N GLN A 126 8.25 26.11 -57.97
CA GLN A 126 7.32 26.79 -58.87
C GLN A 126 8.09 27.26 -60.12
N PRO A 127 7.63 26.94 -61.34
CA PRO A 127 8.26 27.46 -62.56
C PRO A 127 8.07 28.97 -62.60
N ALA A 128 9.17 29.70 -62.79
CA ALA A 128 9.14 31.13 -63.05
C ALA A 128 8.63 31.35 -64.48
N GLU A 129 7.37 31.78 -64.60
CA GLU A 129 6.83 32.47 -65.78
C GLU A 129 6.81 33.98 -65.55
#